data_AF-A0A509KZ21-F1
#
_entry.id   AF-A0A509KZ21-F1
#
_cell.length_a   1.000
_cell.length_b   1.000
_cell.length_c   1.000
_cell.angle_alpha   90.00
_cell.angle_beta   90.00
_cell.angle_gamma   90.00
#
_symmetry.space_group_name_H-M   'P 1'
#
loop_
_entity.id
_entity.type
_entity.pdbx_description
1 polymer ?
#
loop_
_entity_poly.entity_id
_entity_poly.type
_entity_poly.pdbx_seq_one_letter_code
_entity_poly.pdbx_strand_id
1 'polypeptide(L)'
;MSFIKPVQDQQVKLGGYTGPTNVELDPYATHWDRFGVGGLQSFETLIERDAIKDLRRQPGMLVWVEETQDYYRLALDRLNWVVFTGGGGGGDKTFTFTQAVANTTWNVVHNLGKSVSVTVVDTGNTVVEGEVIYNSLNDITIIFSAPFTGSAFCN
;
A
#
# COMPACT_ATOMS: atom_id res chain seq x y z
N MET A 1 5.14 20.51 65.08
CA MET A 1 4.31 19.43 64.50
C MET A 1 5.22 18.48 63.76
N SER A 2 5.29 17.21 64.16
CA SER A 2 6.10 16.21 63.46
C SER A 2 5.20 15.40 62.53
N PHE A 3 5.51 15.35 61.24
CA PHE A 3 4.74 14.60 60.25
C PHE A 3 5.00 13.09 60.44
N ILE A 4 3.96 12.36 60.82
CA ILE A 4 4.02 10.90 60.92
C ILE A 4 3.98 10.34 59.50
N LYS A 5 5.00 9.56 59.14
CA LYS A 5 5.07 8.89 57.83
C LYS A 5 3.98 7.82 57.77
N PRO A 6 3.23 7.69 56.67
CA PRO A 6 2.22 6.65 56.54
C PRO A 6 2.84 5.25 56.64
N VAL A 7 2.11 4.31 57.24
CA VAL A 7 2.53 2.92 57.45
C VAL A 7 2.78 2.27 56.09
N GLN A 8 4.02 1.83 55.85
CA GLN A 8 4.49 1.37 54.54
C GLN A 8 3.76 0.12 54.01
N ASP A 9 3.15 -0.66 54.92
CA ASP A 9 2.48 -1.94 54.60
C ASP A 9 1.03 -1.79 54.10
N GLN A 10 0.48 -0.56 54.02
CA GLN A 10 -0.83 -0.29 53.41
C GLN A 10 -0.75 0.35 52.01
N GLN A 11 0.43 0.39 51.38
CA GLN A 11 0.56 0.84 50.00
C GLN A 11 0.19 -0.26 49.01
N VAL A 12 -0.77 0.02 48.11
CA VAL A 12 -1.06 -0.84 46.96
C VAL A 12 0.15 -0.81 46.03
N LYS A 13 0.88 -1.93 45.93
CA LYS A 13 1.96 -2.08 44.95
C LYS A 13 1.35 -2.13 43.55
N LEU A 14 1.60 -1.11 42.74
CA LEU A 14 1.34 -1.18 41.30
C LEU A 14 2.38 -2.14 40.70
N GLY A 15 1.94 -3.36 40.37
CA GLY A 15 2.79 -4.49 39.99
C GLY A 15 3.32 -4.48 38.56
N GLY A 16 3.42 -3.33 37.90
CA GLY A 16 3.88 -3.29 36.52
C GLY A 16 3.94 -1.89 35.92
N TYR A 17 4.47 -1.83 34.70
CA TYR A 17 4.48 -0.62 33.88
C TYR A 17 3.03 -0.16 33.59
N THR A 18 2.64 1.02 34.07
CA THR A 18 1.46 1.75 33.59
C THR A 18 1.80 2.39 32.25
N GLY A 19 1.89 1.56 31.22
CA GLY A 19 2.00 1.97 29.83
C GLY A 19 1.18 1.03 28.96
N PRO A 20 0.64 1.47 27.82
CA PRO A 20 -0.23 0.62 27.01
C PRO A 20 0.62 -0.45 26.32
N THR A 21 0.56 -1.68 26.83
CA THR A 21 1.39 -2.80 26.36
C THR A 21 0.69 -3.69 25.34
N ASN A 22 -0.57 -3.44 24.96
CA ASN A 22 -1.29 -4.38 24.11
C ASN A 22 -2.29 -3.70 23.16
N VAL A 23 -1.97 -3.70 21.86
CA VAL A 23 -2.83 -3.20 20.78
C VAL A 23 -4.05 -4.08 20.49
N GLU A 24 -4.06 -5.34 20.93
CA GLU A 24 -5.18 -6.27 20.74
C GLU A 24 -6.26 -6.11 21.82
N LEU A 25 -5.85 -5.84 23.07
CA LEU A 25 -6.76 -5.72 24.23
C LEU A 25 -7.19 -4.29 24.55
N ASP A 26 -6.53 -3.26 24.04
CA ASP A 26 -6.94 -1.87 24.28
C ASP A 26 -8.12 -1.48 23.36
N PRO A 27 -9.32 -1.22 23.91
CA PRO A 27 -10.46 -0.78 23.11
C PRO A 27 -10.26 0.63 22.55
N TYR A 28 -9.36 1.42 23.14
CA TYR A 28 -9.19 2.84 22.82
C TYR A 28 -7.80 3.12 22.25
N ALA A 29 -7.72 4.05 21.31
CA ALA A 29 -6.42 4.56 20.89
C ALA A 29 -5.83 5.37 22.06
N THR A 30 -4.63 5.00 22.52
CA THR A 30 -3.94 5.65 23.64
C THR A 30 -3.55 7.10 23.36
N HIS A 31 -3.58 7.49 22.09
CA HIS A 31 -3.43 8.87 21.64
C HIS A 31 -4.32 9.09 20.41
N TRP A 32 -4.84 10.31 20.28
CA TRP A 32 -5.62 10.71 19.10
C TRP A 32 -4.66 11.36 18.10
N ASP A 33 -4.85 11.05 16.81
CA ASP A 33 -4.06 11.60 15.69
C ASP A 33 -3.96 13.14 15.70
N ARG A 34 -4.99 13.83 16.23
CA ARG A 34 -4.99 15.30 16.41
C ARG A 34 -3.80 15.82 17.21
N PHE A 35 -3.17 15.00 18.05
CA PHE A 35 -2.01 15.38 18.86
C PHE A 35 -0.66 15.04 18.21
N GLY A 36 -0.64 14.63 16.94
CA GLY A 36 0.59 14.54 16.13
C GLY A 36 1.51 13.36 16.47
N VAL A 37 0.94 12.26 17.01
CA VAL A 37 1.70 11.05 17.37
C VAL A 37 1.17 9.78 16.67
N GLY A 38 0.03 9.84 15.99
CA GLY A 38 -0.37 8.73 15.13
C GLY A 38 0.39 8.83 13.81
N GLY A 39 1.42 8.00 13.70
CA GLY A 39 2.14 7.83 12.45
C GLY A 39 1.25 7.17 11.40
N LEU A 40 1.60 7.38 10.14
CA LEU A 40 0.97 6.68 9.03
C LEU A 40 1.11 5.17 9.24
N GLN A 41 -0.02 4.45 9.28
CA GLN A 41 -0.02 3.00 9.43
C GLN A 41 0.20 2.35 8.07
N SER A 42 1.04 1.31 8.03
CA SER A 42 1.20 0.41 6.88
C SER A 42 0.56 -0.94 7.20
N PHE A 43 -0.08 -1.54 6.19
CA PHE A 43 -0.60 -2.90 6.25
C PHE A 43 -0.16 -3.66 5.00
N GLU A 44 -0.02 -4.97 5.12
CA GLU A 44 0.42 -5.82 4.02
C GLU A 44 -0.72 -6.00 3.01
N THR A 45 -1.94 -6.20 3.49
CA THR A 45 -3.11 -6.55 2.66
C THR A 45 -4.33 -5.65 2.88
N LEU A 46 -5.23 -5.61 1.89
CA LEU A 46 -6.50 -4.88 2.00
C LEU A 46 -7.40 -5.40 3.14
N ILE A 47 -7.31 -6.69 3.46
CA ILE A 47 -8.09 -7.34 4.52
C ILE A 47 -7.67 -6.80 5.89
N GLU A 48 -6.37 -6.62 6.13
CA GLU A 48 -5.85 -6.08 7.38
C GLU A 48 -6.24 -4.61 7.58
N ARG A 49 -6.21 -3.81 6.51
CA ARG A 49 -6.75 -2.44 6.51
C ARG A 49 -8.23 -2.42 6.87
N ASP A 50 -9.02 -3.32 6.30
CA ASP A 50 -10.46 -3.39 6.56
C ASP A 50 -10.78 -3.98 7.95
N ALA A 51 -9.85 -4.73 8.55
CA ALA A 51 -9.95 -5.25 9.91
C ALA A 51 -9.67 -4.21 11.01
N ILE A 52 -9.28 -2.98 10.66
CA ILE A 52 -9.10 -1.89 11.64
C ILE A 52 -10.42 -1.67 12.40
N LYS A 53 -10.39 -1.91 13.72
CA LYS A 53 -11.53 -1.72 14.63
C LYS A 53 -12.14 -0.33 14.45
N ASP A 54 -13.46 -0.23 14.40
CA ASP A 54 -14.19 1.02 14.19
C ASP A 54 -13.83 2.12 15.21
N LEU A 55 -13.47 1.74 16.44
CA LEU A 55 -13.02 2.67 17.48
C LEU A 55 -11.71 3.40 17.14
N ARG A 56 -10.90 2.84 16.22
CA ARG A 56 -9.64 3.41 15.76
C ARG A 56 -9.78 4.19 14.45
N ARG A 57 -10.94 4.10 13.78
CA ARG A 57 -11.20 4.73 12.49
C ARG A 57 -11.52 6.21 12.64
N GLN A 58 -10.69 7.07 12.06
CA GLN A 58 -10.94 8.52 12.01
C GLN A 58 -11.23 8.96 10.57
N PRO A 59 -12.26 9.81 10.33
CA PRO A 59 -12.46 10.44 9.03
C PRO A 59 -11.19 11.13 8.54
N GLY A 60 -10.74 10.81 7.32
CA GLY A 60 -9.53 11.37 6.73
C GLY A 60 -8.22 10.68 7.13
N MET A 61 -8.27 9.62 7.95
CA MET A 61 -7.11 8.79 8.28
C MET A 61 -6.45 8.23 7.02
N LEU A 62 -5.12 8.34 6.93
CA LEU A 62 -4.31 7.82 5.82
C LEU A 62 -3.60 6.53 6.23
N VAL A 63 -3.62 5.56 5.33
CA VAL A 63 -3.03 4.24 5.51
C VAL A 63 -2.33 3.81 4.23
N TRP A 64 -1.16 3.21 4.34
CA TRP A 64 -0.46 2.58 3.21
C TRP A 64 -0.81 1.09 3.15
N VAL A 65 -1.02 0.57 1.95
CA VAL A 65 -1.21 -0.87 1.71
C VAL A 65 -0.10 -1.36 0.78
N GLU A 66 0.70 -2.33 1.24
CA GLU A 66 1.83 -2.86 0.49
C GLU A 66 1.38 -3.66 -0.74
N GLU A 67 0.29 -4.43 -0.63
CA GLU A 67 -0.31 -5.21 -1.74
C GLU A 67 -0.62 -4.35 -2.98
N THR A 68 -1.22 -3.16 -2.80
CA THR A 68 -1.56 -2.27 -3.93
C THR A 68 -0.51 -1.19 -4.18
N GLN A 69 0.44 -1.03 -3.26
CA GLN A 69 1.41 0.06 -3.22
C GLN A 69 0.74 1.43 -3.34
N ASP A 70 -0.37 1.64 -2.61
CA ASP A 70 -1.15 2.87 -2.64
C ASP A 70 -1.53 3.34 -1.24
N TYR A 71 -1.69 4.67 -1.11
CA TYR A 71 -2.30 5.28 0.06
C TYR A 71 -3.83 5.20 -0.05
N TYR A 72 -4.49 4.83 1.04
CA TYR A 72 -5.93 4.92 1.20
C TYR A 72 -6.28 5.94 2.27
N ARG A 73 -7.29 6.74 1.99
CA ARG A 73 -7.92 7.67 2.93
C ARG A 73 -9.28 7.14 3.33
N LEU A 74 -9.56 7.12 4.63
CA LEU A 74 -10.89 6.78 5.13
C LEU A 74 -11.87 7.93 4.86
N ALA A 75 -13.02 7.63 4.27
CA ALA A 75 -14.07 8.60 3.98
C ALA A 75 -14.74 9.12 5.26
N LEU A 76 -15.56 10.16 5.11
CA LEU A 76 -16.26 10.80 6.22
C LEU A 76 -17.21 9.84 6.96
N ASP A 77 -17.69 8.81 6.27
CA ASP A 77 -18.57 7.76 6.77
C ASP A 77 -17.87 6.70 7.64
N ARG A 78 -16.55 6.71 7.73
CA ARG A 78 -15.71 5.74 8.48
C ARG A 78 -15.82 4.28 8.01
N LEU A 79 -16.42 4.05 6.84
CA LEU A 79 -16.66 2.72 6.28
C LEU A 79 -15.96 2.55 4.94
N ASN A 80 -15.94 3.61 4.13
CA ASN A 80 -15.41 3.55 2.78
C ASN A 80 -13.96 4.02 2.72
N TRP A 81 -13.10 3.22 2.09
CA TRP A 81 -11.72 3.59 1.78
C TRP A 81 -11.63 4.11 0.36
N VAL A 82 -10.98 5.26 0.20
CA VAL A 82 -10.77 5.90 -1.11
C VAL A 82 -9.27 6.03 -1.35
N VAL A 83 -8.80 5.69 -2.55
CA VAL A 83 -7.39 5.89 -2.92
C VAL A 83 -7.01 7.37 -2.78
N PHE A 84 -5.92 7.64 -2.07
CA PHE A 84 -5.39 8.98 -1.85
C PHE A 84 -4.25 9.26 -2.81
N THR A 85 -4.51 10.11 -3.80
CA THR A 85 -3.56 10.46 -4.88
C THR A 85 -2.68 11.68 -4.52
N GLY A 86 -2.69 12.14 -3.27
CA GLY A 86 -2.13 13.46 -2.88
C GLY A 86 -0.76 13.47 -2.22
N GLY A 87 -0.12 12.31 -1.98
CA GLY A 87 1.15 12.22 -1.26
C GLY A 87 2.17 11.42 -2.07
N GLY A 88 3.19 12.10 -2.60
CA GLY A 88 4.28 11.49 -3.35
C GLY A 88 4.93 10.36 -2.54
N GLY A 89 4.87 9.14 -3.07
CA GLY A 89 5.36 7.96 -2.36
C GLY A 89 4.96 6.63 -2.99
N GLY A 90 3.99 6.61 -3.92
CA GLY A 90 3.98 5.57 -4.93
C GLY A 90 5.15 5.85 -5.86
N GLY A 91 6.25 5.10 -5.73
CA GLY A 91 7.34 5.14 -6.71
C GLY A 91 6.79 4.87 -8.11
N ASP A 92 7.56 5.22 -9.15
CA ASP A 92 7.15 4.91 -10.52
C ASP A 92 6.82 3.42 -10.63
N LYS A 93 5.52 3.13 -10.83
CA LYS A 93 5.04 1.76 -10.94
C LYS A 93 5.53 1.19 -12.27
N THR A 94 6.10 -0.01 -12.22
CA THR A 94 6.61 -0.74 -13.38
C THR A 94 5.82 -2.05 -13.53
N PHE A 95 5.68 -2.53 -14.75
CA PHE A 95 4.97 -3.77 -15.06
C PHE A 95 5.78 -4.60 -16.05
N THR A 96 5.87 -5.92 -15.80
CA THR A 96 6.54 -6.85 -16.71
C THR A 96 5.52 -7.86 -17.23
N PHE A 97 5.38 -7.92 -18.54
CA PHE A 97 4.58 -8.91 -19.24
C PHE A 97 5.47 -9.98 -19.84
N THR A 98 5.10 -11.26 -19.71
CA THR A 98 5.85 -12.37 -20.32
C THR A 98 4.97 -13.08 -21.34
N GLN A 99 5.45 -13.11 -22.59
CA GLN A 99 4.86 -13.85 -23.69
C GLN A 99 5.57 -15.21 -23.82
N ALA A 100 4.91 -16.26 -23.33
CA ALA A 100 5.46 -17.63 -23.37
C ALA A 100 5.37 -18.30 -24.75
N VAL A 101 4.44 -17.88 -25.61
CA VAL A 101 4.18 -18.48 -26.93
C VAL A 101 4.44 -17.44 -28.02
N ALA A 102 5.19 -17.83 -29.05
CA ALA A 102 5.58 -16.92 -30.12
C ALA A 102 4.34 -16.32 -30.79
N ASN A 103 4.24 -14.99 -30.78
CA ASN A 103 3.12 -14.27 -31.38
C ASN A 103 3.61 -12.95 -32.00
N THR A 104 2.98 -12.54 -33.09
CA THR A 104 3.22 -11.25 -33.76
C THR A 104 2.50 -10.11 -33.06
N THR A 105 1.45 -10.38 -32.29
CA THR A 105 0.63 -9.36 -31.63
C THR A 105 0.49 -9.66 -30.14
N TRP A 106 1.02 -8.78 -29.30
CA TRP A 106 0.97 -8.92 -27.85
C TRP A 106 -0.01 -7.90 -27.28
N ASN A 107 -1.02 -8.38 -26.55
CA ASN A 107 -1.94 -7.51 -25.82
C ASN A 107 -1.50 -7.45 -24.36
N VAL A 108 -1.03 -6.28 -23.93
CA VAL A 108 -0.41 -6.09 -22.62
C VAL A 108 -1.30 -5.18 -21.78
N VAL A 109 -1.95 -5.79 -20.78
CA VAL A 109 -2.78 -5.11 -19.77
C VAL A 109 -1.91 -4.84 -18.55
N HIS A 110 -1.45 -3.59 -18.40
CA HIS A 110 -0.49 -3.20 -17.36
C HIS A 110 -1.12 -2.47 -16.17
N ASN A 111 -2.30 -1.85 -16.32
CA ASN A 111 -3.04 -1.16 -15.25
C ASN A 111 -2.24 -0.07 -14.49
N LEU A 112 -1.31 0.61 -15.16
CA LEU A 112 -0.46 1.64 -14.52
C LEU A 112 -1.11 3.04 -14.53
N GLY A 113 -2.24 3.22 -15.21
CA GLY A 113 -2.96 4.50 -15.26
C GLY A 113 -2.20 5.63 -15.96
N LYS A 114 -1.21 5.32 -16.80
CA LYS A 114 -0.34 6.27 -17.48
C LYS A 114 0.12 5.75 -18.83
N SER A 115 0.54 6.64 -19.72
CA SER A 115 1.27 6.26 -20.93
C SER A 115 2.68 5.82 -20.56
N VAL A 116 2.93 4.52 -20.68
CA VAL A 116 4.18 3.85 -20.25
C VAL A 116 5.23 3.86 -21.36
N SER A 117 6.51 3.82 -20.99
CA SER A 117 7.58 3.46 -21.92
C SER A 117 7.73 1.94 -21.96
N VAL A 118 7.86 1.36 -23.16
CA VAL A 118 7.88 -0.09 -23.36
C VAL A 118 9.21 -0.52 -23.96
N THR A 119 9.86 -1.51 -23.35
CA THR A 119 11.03 -2.18 -23.91
C THR A 119 10.75 -3.68 -23.98
N VAL A 120 10.88 -4.26 -25.17
CA VAL A 120 10.66 -5.70 -25.37
C VAL A 120 11.99 -6.41 -25.51
N VAL A 121 12.14 -7.54 -24.81
CA VAL A 121 13.34 -8.37 -24.79
C VAL A 121 12.96 -9.82 -25.10
N ASP A 122 13.59 -10.41 -26.11
CA ASP A 122 13.42 -11.84 -26.45
C ASP A 122 14.17 -12.73 -25.43
N THR A 123 13.86 -14.02 -25.44
CA THR A 123 14.55 -15.12 -24.76
C THR A 123 16.08 -15.12 -24.96
N GLY A 124 16.57 -14.54 -26.05
CA GLY A 124 18.00 -14.33 -26.31
C GLY A 124 18.63 -13.13 -25.58
N ASN A 125 17.88 -12.45 -24.70
CA ASN A 125 18.27 -11.20 -24.02
C ASN A 125 18.60 -10.05 -24.99
N THR A 126 17.99 -10.05 -26.17
CA THR A 126 18.12 -8.98 -27.16
C THR A 126 16.87 -8.11 -27.17
N VAL A 127 17.05 -6.79 -27.27
CA VAL A 127 15.93 -5.86 -27.43
C VAL A 127 15.33 -6.01 -28.82
N VAL A 128 14.00 -6.11 -28.89
CA VAL A 128 13.24 -6.19 -30.13
C VAL A 128 12.31 -4.98 -30.22
N GLU A 129 12.38 -4.27 -31.34
CA GLU A 129 11.51 -3.13 -31.61
C GLU A 129 10.26 -3.59 -32.36
N GLY A 130 9.10 -3.12 -31.89
CA GLY A 130 7.79 -3.37 -32.50
C GLY A 130 6.99 -2.09 -32.58
N GLU A 131 5.90 -2.12 -33.35
CA GLU A 131 4.92 -1.04 -33.34
C GLU A 131 4.11 -1.11 -32.03
N VAL A 132 4.14 -0.03 -31.24
CA VAL A 132 3.42 0.06 -29.97
C VAL A 132 2.20 0.96 -30.14
N ILE A 133 1.02 0.40 -29.95
CA ILE A 133 -0.27 1.08 -30.00
C ILE A 133 -0.80 1.22 -28.58
N TYR A 134 -1.04 2.45 -28.13
CA TYR A 134 -1.69 2.72 -26.84
C TYR A 134 -3.20 2.67 -27.01
N ASN A 135 -3.84 1.61 -26.52
CA ASN A 135 -5.30 1.47 -26.60
C ASN A 135 -6.00 2.24 -25.48
N SER A 136 -5.40 2.27 -24.28
CA SER A 136 -5.90 2.96 -23.10
C SER A 136 -4.74 3.38 -22.18
N LEU A 137 -5.04 4.03 -21.05
CA LEU A 137 -4.04 4.31 -19.99
C LEU A 137 -3.56 3.04 -19.25
N ASN A 138 -4.20 1.89 -19.49
CA ASN A 138 -3.94 0.63 -18.82
C ASN A 138 -3.56 -0.50 -19.77
N ASP A 139 -3.70 -0.31 -21.09
CA ASP A 139 -3.59 -1.35 -22.09
C ASP A 139 -2.84 -0.87 -23.33
N ILE A 140 -1.93 -1.70 -23.81
CA ILE A 140 -1.19 -1.49 -25.05
C ILE A 140 -1.24 -2.75 -25.93
N THR A 141 -1.11 -2.55 -27.24
CA THR A 141 -0.89 -3.64 -28.20
C THR A 141 0.44 -3.43 -28.89
N ILE A 142 1.28 -4.47 -28.90
CA ILE A 142 2.59 -4.46 -29.56
C ILE A 142 2.52 -5.37 -30.78
N ILE A 143 2.91 -4.87 -31.95
CA ILE A 143 2.87 -5.60 -33.21
C ILE A 143 4.28 -5.74 -33.77
N PHE A 144 4.65 -6.96 -34.14
CA PHE A 144 5.93 -7.31 -34.73
C PHE A 144 5.75 -7.83 -36.16
N SER A 145 6.81 -7.71 -36.97
CA SER A 145 6.87 -8.27 -38.32
C SER A 145 7.04 -9.80 -38.35
N ALA A 146 7.46 -10.40 -37.23
CA ALA A 146 7.64 -11.83 -37.03
C ALA A 146 7.19 -12.25 -35.62
N PRO A 147 6.82 -13.52 -35.39
CA PRO A 147 6.39 -13.98 -34.08
C PRO A 147 7.58 -14.11 -33.11
N PHE A 148 7.49 -13.45 -31.96
CA PHE A 148 8.52 -13.49 -30.91
C PHE A 148 7.94 -14.02 -29.60
N THR A 149 8.82 -14.61 -28.78
CA THR A 149 8.61 -14.90 -27.35
C THR A 149 9.47 -13.97 -26.52
N GLY A 150 9.14 -13.73 -25.25
CA GLY A 150 9.99 -12.91 -24.39
C GLY A 150 9.22 -12.13 -23.34
N SER A 151 9.77 -10.99 -22.94
CA SER A 151 9.19 -10.11 -21.93
C SER A 151 9.11 -8.66 -22.40
N ALA A 152 8.01 -7.98 -22.08
CA ALA A 152 7.84 -6.55 -22.28
C ALA A 152 7.85 -5.84 -20.92
N PHE A 153 8.79 -4.91 -20.75
CA PHE A 153 8.94 -4.08 -19.56
C PHE A 153 8.27 -2.73 -19.80
N CYS A 154 7.30 -2.38 -18.96
CA CYS A 154 6.52 -1.14 -19.02
C CYS A 154 6.88 -0.28 -17.81
N ASN A 155 7.28 0.98 -18.03
CA ASN A 155 7.67 1.92 -16.98
C ASN A 155 6.92 3.24 -17.06
#